data_AF-A0A935D680-F1
#
_entry.id   AF-A0A935D680-F1
#
_cell.length_a   1.000
_cell.length_b   1.000
_cell.length_c   1.000
_cell.angle_alpha   90.00
_cell.angle_beta   90.00
_cell.angle_gamma   90.00
#
_symmetry.space_group_name_H-M   'P 1'
#
loop_
_entity.id
_entity.type
_entity.pdbx_description
1 polymer ?
#
loop_
_entity_poly.entity_id
_entity_poly.type
_entity_poly.pdbx_seq_one_letter_code
_entity_poly.pdbx_strand_id
1 'polypeptide(L)'
;MSAADVRVEVNVRDPGLARRLVRVIAAARRAAQAAARAAVVGTRGLPVVRLRTRPRLEALGRDAVAGAIVVARVTERGARHLPALVAALRDLGVAGVQLVWDGEDPPRERVEGHVFAVLEAARATPKGPPVVVARAREPVFTLRASIAKRRERTS
;
A
#
# COMPACT_ATOMS: atom_id res chain seq x y z
N MET A 1 -1.03 -0.65 17.31
CA MET A 1 -1.98 -0.77 16.17
C MET A 1 -2.23 -2.25 15.92
N SER A 2 -3.41 -2.74 16.27
CA SER A 2 -3.80 -4.14 16.01
C SER A 2 -3.89 -4.36 14.50
N ALA A 3 -3.26 -5.42 14.00
CA ALA A 3 -3.51 -5.90 12.64
C ALA A 3 -5.00 -6.25 12.56
N ALA A 4 -5.72 -5.77 11.54
CA ALA A 4 -7.09 -6.20 11.32
C ALA A 4 -7.12 -7.73 11.30
N ASP A 5 -7.83 -8.35 12.24
CA ASP A 5 -7.99 -9.80 12.28
C ASP A 5 -8.82 -10.21 11.06
N VAL A 6 -8.14 -10.77 10.05
CA VAL A 6 -8.81 -11.40 8.91
C VAL A 6 -9.29 -12.76 9.40
N ARG A 7 -10.61 -12.88 9.62
CA ARG A 7 -11.26 -14.14 9.97
C ARG A 7 -11.60 -14.90 8.69
N VAL A 8 -11.02 -16.09 8.53
CA VAL A 8 -11.33 -17.03 7.44
C VAL A 8 -12.01 -18.23 8.06
N GLU A 9 -13.27 -18.46 7.72
CA GLU A 9 -14.04 -19.62 8.17
C GLU A 9 -14.03 -20.69 7.09
N VAL A 10 -13.67 -21.92 7.48
CA VAL A 10 -13.64 -23.08 6.58
C VAL A 10 -14.38 -24.22 7.27
N ASN A 11 -15.50 -24.64 6.71
CA ASN A 11 -16.25 -25.78 7.21
C ASN A 11 -15.63 -27.08 6.71
N VAL A 12 -15.21 -27.94 7.63
CA VAL A 12 -14.56 -29.22 7.34
C VAL A 12 -15.25 -30.31 8.14
N ARG A 13 -15.80 -31.33 7.46
CA ARG A 13 -16.50 -32.45 8.11
C ARG A 13 -15.56 -33.49 8.72
N ASP A 14 -14.32 -33.56 8.24
CA ASP A 14 -13.28 -34.47 8.72
C ASP A 14 -12.39 -33.81 9.80
N PRO A 15 -12.39 -34.33 11.05
CA PRO A 15 -11.58 -33.80 12.15
C PRO A 15 -10.06 -33.91 11.95
N GLY A 16 -9.58 -34.91 11.20
CA GLY A 16 -8.18 -35.09 10.85
C GLY A 16 -7.71 -34.03 9.84
N LEU A 17 -8.53 -33.79 8.81
CA LEU A 17 -8.30 -32.73 7.82
C LEU A 17 -8.35 -31.35 8.47
N ALA A 18 -9.31 -31.08 9.35
CA ALA A 18 -9.42 -29.82 10.08
C ALA A 18 -8.14 -29.49 10.87
N ARG A 19 -7.61 -30.46 11.64
CA ARG A 19 -6.35 -30.30 12.39
C ARG A 19 -5.13 -30.08 11.49
N ARG A 20 -5.11 -30.70 10.31
CA ARG A 20 -4.03 -30.49 9.33
C ARG A 20 -4.11 -29.09 8.72
N LEU A 21 -5.29 -28.64 8.34
CA LEU A 21 -5.52 -27.31 7.79
C LEU A 21 -5.14 -26.21 8.79
N VAL A 22 -5.54 -26.33 10.06
CA VAL A 22 -5.15 -25.37 11.10
C VAL A 22 -3.62 -25.27 11.21
N ARG A 23 -2.90 -26.39 11.22
CA ARG A 23 -1.43 -26.40 11.29
C ARG A 23 -0.78 -25.76 10.06
N VAL A 24 -1.25 -26.09 8.86
CA VAL A 24 -0.72 -25.53 7.60
C VAL A 24 -0.98 -24.03 7.53
N ILE A 25 -2.20 -23.57 7.84
CA ILE A 25 -2.55 -22.15 7.86
C ILE A 25 -1.73 -21.40 8.91
N ALA A 26 -1.55 -21.95 10.10
CA ALA A 26 -0.72 -21.35 11.14
C ALA A 26 0.76 -21.24 10.72
N ALA A 27 1.30 -22.28 10.08
CA ALA A 27 2.67 -22.26 9.54
C ALA A 27 2.83 -21.22 8.42
N ALA A 28 1.90 -21.20 7.46
CA ALA A 28 1.88 -20.23 6.38
C ALA A 28 1.76 -18.79 6.90
N ARG A 29 0.91 -18.56 7.91
CA ARG A 29 0.78 -17.25 8.58
C ARG A 29 2.08 -16.83 9.24
N ARG A 30 2.75 -17.71 9.99
CA ARG A 30 4.04 -17.41 10.62
C ARG A 30 5.12 -17.10 9.60
N ALA A 31 5.21 -17.89 8.52
CA ALA A 31 6.16 -17.65 7.44
C ALA A 31 5.90 -16.31 6.74
N ALA A 32 4.64 -16.01 6.42
CA ALA A 32 4.25 -14.72 5.85
C ALA A 32 4.57 -13.55 6.79
N GLN A 33 4.33 -13.68 8.08
CA GLN A 33 4.68 -12.67 9.09
C GLN A 33 6.19 -12.47 9.19
N ALA A 34 6.99 -13.54 9.19
CA ALA A 34 8.44 -13.47 9.26
C ALA A 34 9.04 -12.80 8.00
N ALA A 35 8.62 -13.24 6.82
CA ALA A 35 9.04 -12.66 5.55
C ALA A 35 8.67 -11.17 5.48
N ALA A 36 7.46 -10.82 5.90
CA ALA A 36 7.01 -9.44 5.86
C ALA A 36 7.72 -8.57 6.93
N ARG A 37 8.14 -9.12 8.07
CA ARG A 37 9.02 -8.42 9.03
C ARG A 37 10.41 -8.15 8.44
N ALA A 38 11.03 -9.15 7.79
CA ALA A 38 12.33 -8.99 7.14
C ALA A 38 12.27 -7.94 6.01
N ALA A 39 11.20 -7.95 5.22
CA ALA A 39 10.92 -6.97 4.19
C ALA A 39 10.82 -5.52 4.73
N VAL A 40 10.22 -5.32 5.91
CA VAL A 40 10.19 -3.99 6.55
C VAL A 40 11.59 -3.51 6.92
N VAL A 41 12.46 -4.41 7.38
CA VAL A 41 13.86 -4.07 7.66
C VAL A 41 14.58 -3.63 6.37
N GLY A 42 14.36 -4.32 5.24
CA GLY A 42 14.93 -3.93 3.94
C GLY A 42 14.40 -2.61 3.36
N THR A 43 13.34 -2.03 3.94
CA THR A 43 12.82 -0.69 3.57
C THR A 43 13.08 0.37 4.64
N ARG A 44 13.75 0.03 5.75
CA ARG A 44 14.27 1.03 6.69
C ARG A 44 15.34 1.84 5.95
N GLY A 45 15.08 3.14 5.78
CA GLY A 45 16.01 4.06 5.09
C GLY A 45 15.46 4.68 3.80
N LEU A 46 14.32 4.20 3.27
CA LEU A 46 13.69 4.89 2.14
C LEU A 46 13.20 6.28 2.57
N PRO A 47 13.52 7.35 1.82
CA PRO A 47 13.00 8.69 2.09
C PRO A 47 11.48 8.67 2.10
N VAL A 48 10.87 9.42 3.03
CA VAL A 48 9.42 9.57 3.11
C VAL A 48 9.04 10.99 2.74
N VAL A 49 8.36 11.14 1.60
CA VAL A 49 7.88 12.43 1.12
C VAL A 49 6.40 12.55 1.45
N ARG A 50 6.04 13.55 2.27
CA ARG A 50 4.65 13.85 2.59
C ARG A 50 4.12 14.91 1.63
N LEU A 51 3.28 14.48 0.70
CA LEU A 51 2.70 15.35 -0.29
C LEU A 51 1.38 15.92 0.23
N ARG A 52 1.32 17.25 0.38
CA ARG A 52 0.09 17.95 0.79
C ARG A 52 -0.73 18.45 -0.39
N THR A 53 -0.05 18.84 -1.48
CA THR A 53 -0.68 19.44 -2.66
C THR A 53 0.12 19.12 -3.92
N ARG A 54 -0.52 19.20 -5.10
CA ARG A 54 0.13 19.01 -6.40
C ARG A 54 1.23 20.05 -6.71
N PRO A 55 1.06 21.36 -6.46
CA PRO A 55 2.14 22.34 -6.66
C PRO A 55 3.40 22.03 -5.86
N ARG A 56 3.24 21.37 -4.69
CA ARG A 56 4.38 20.92 -3.89
C ARG A 56 5.17 19.79 -4.56
N LEU A 57 4.54 18.98 -5.42
CA LEU A 57 5.24 17.98 -6.21
C LEU A 57 6.14 18.64 -7.25
N GLU A 58 5.59 19.63 -7.96
CA GLU A 58 6.32 20.39 -8.99
C GLU A 58 7.54 21.11 -8.37
N ALA A 59 7.36 21.71 -7.18
CA ALA A 59 8.44 22.39 -6.46
C ALA A 59 9.52 21.45 -5.87
N LEU A 60 9.19 20.18 -5.59
CA LEU A 60 10.16 19.22 -5.03
C LEU A 60 11.16 18.70 -6.08
N GLY A 61 10.76 18.67 -7.36
CA GLY A 61 11.58 18.11 -8.43
C GLY A 61 11.64 16.58 -8.42
N ARG A 62 12.06 15.99 -9.56
CA ARG A 62 12.11 14.53 -9.77
C ARG A 62 13.06 13.84 -8.78
N ASP A 63 14.23 14.40 -8.56
CA ASP A 63 15.29 13.76 -7.76
C ASP A 63 14.92 13.61 -6.29
N ALA A 64 14.08 14.51 -5.77
CA ALA A 64 13.61 14.44 -4.39
C ALA A 64 12.56 13.34 -4.15
N VAL A 65 11.90 12.85 -5.21
CA VAL A 65 10.82 11.86 -5.09
C VAL A 65 11.17 10.49 -5.66
N ALA A 66 12.16 10.41 -6.55
CA ALA A 66 12.65 9.15 -7.09
C ALA A 66 13.12 8.21 -5.96
N GLY A 67 12.65 6.96 -5.97
CA GLY A 67 12.97 5.97 -4.94
C GLY A 67 12.37 6.23 -3.55
N ALA A 68 11.60 7.31 -3.36
CA ALA A 68 10.96 7.63 -2.09
C ALA A 68 9.61 6.92 -1.90
N ILE A 69 9.17 6.79 -0.64
CA ILE A 69 7.77 6.49 -0.32
C ILE A 69 7.01 7.81 -0.25
N VAL A 70 5.98 7.97 -1.09
CA VAL A 70 5.13 9.15 -1.08
C VAL A 70 3.87 8.89 -0.27
N VAL A 71 3.60 9.73 0.72
CA VAL A 71 2.38 9.72 1.52
C VAL A 71 1.55 10.94 1.17
N ALA A 72 0.39 10.73 0.56
CA ALA A 72 -0.51 11.79 0.10
C ALA A 72 -1.86 11.71 0.80
N ARG A 73 -2.32 12.82 1.41
CA ARG A 73 -3.66 12.87 2.02
C ARG A 73 -4.73 12.97 0.95
N VAL A 74 -5.77 12.14 1.05
CA VAL A 74 -6.98 12.30 0.23
C VAL A 74 -7.77 13.48 0.79
N THR A 75 -8.14 14.39 -0.09
CA THR A 75 -8.97 15.55 0.23
C THR A 75 -10.06 15.67 -0.81
N GLU A 76 -11.23 16.16 -0.44
CA GLU A 76 -12.35 16.29 -1.36
C GLU A 76 -11.99 17.17 -2.57
N ARG A 77 -11.39 18.33 -2.31
CA ARG A 77 -10.94 19.27 -3.36
C ARG A 77 -9.92 18.65 -4.32
N GLY A 78 -9.11 17.71 -3.84
CA GLY A 78 -8.06 17.04 -4.60
C GLY A 78 -8.48 15.72 -5.24
N ALA A 79 -9.66 15.19 -4.90
CA ALA A 79 -10.08 13.83 -5.28
C ALA A 79 -10.07 13.61 -6.79
N ARG A 80 -10.63 14.54 -7.56
CA ARG A 80 -10.65 14.46 -9.02
C ARG A 80 -9.26 14.40 -9.68
N HIS A 81 -8.24 14.89 -8.99
CA HIS A 81 -6.86 14.95 -9.49
C HIS A 81 -6.01 13.77 -9.04
N LEU A 82 -6.51 12.91 -8.15
CA LEU A 82 -5.75 11.78 -7.61
C LEU A 82 -5.21 10.84 -8.69
N PRO A 83 -6.00 10.42 -9.70
CA PRO A 83 -5.49 9.52 -10.73
C PRO A 83 -4.29 10.10 -11.49
N ALA A 84 -4.39 11.35 -11.94
CA ALA A 84 -3.31 12.03 -12.65
C ALA A 84 -2.08 12.22 -11.75
N LEU A 85 -2.29 12.59 -10.48
CA LEU A 85 -1.20 12.76 -9.52
C LEU A 85 -0.46 11.44 -9.28
N VAL A 86 -1.17 10.33 -9.05
CA VAL A 86 -0.55 9.04 -8.75
C VAL A 86 0.12 8.45 -9.98
N ALA A 87 -0.44 8.63 -11.18
CA ALA A 87 0.24 8.28 -12.42
C ALA A 87 1.58 9.01 -12.55
N ALA A 88 1.58 10.34 -12.40
CA ALA A 88 2.80 11.15 -12.45
C ALA A 88 3.83 10.70 -11.41
N LEU A 89 3.43 10.43 -10.16
CA LEU A 89 4.34 9.92 -9.13
C LEU A 89 4.96 8.58 -9.52
N ARG A 90 4.19 7.67 -10.12
CA ARG A 90 4.69 6.37 -10.57
C ARG A 90 5.70 6.52 -11.71
N ASP A 91 5.44 7.43 -12.65
CA ASP A 91 6.34 7.72 -13.78
C ASP A 91 7.64 8.41 -13.32
N LEU A 92 7.61 9.12 -12.19
CA LEU A 92 8.79 9.70 -11.55
C LEU A 92 9.64 8.67 -10.78
N GLY A 93 9.24 7.38 -10.74
CA GLY A 93 10.05 6.32 -10.17
C GLY A 93 10.05 6.27 -8.65
N VAL A 94 8.97 6.71 -8.00
CA VAL A 94 8.80 6.53 -6.54
C VAL A 94 8.90 5.04 -6.16
N ALA A 95 9.35 4.74 -4.94
CA ALA A 95 9.35 3.37 -4.45
C ALA A 95 7.92 2.87 -4.18
N GLY A 96 7.00 3.74 -3.78
CA GLY A 96 5.59 3.40 -3.58
C GLY A 96 4.76 4.58 -3.09
N VAL A 97 3.44 4.45 -3.15
CA VAL A 97 2.49 5.51 -2.80
C VAL A 97 1.50 5.03 -1.74
N GLN A 98 1.30 5.84 -0.70
CA GLN A 98 0.24 5.68 0.28
C GLN A 98 -0.75 6.84 0.18
N LEU A 99 -2.00 6.52 -0.06
CA LEU A 99 -3.11 7.44 0.05
C LEU A 99 -3.63 7.39 1.50
N VAL A 100 -3.65 8.54 2.17
CA VAL A 100 -4.16 8.65 3.55
C VAL A 100 -5.64 8.99 3.51
N TRP A 101 -6.47 8.00 3.84
CA TRP A 101 -7.93 8.11 3.94
C TRP A 101 -8.45 7.02 4.87
N ASP A 102 -9.38 7.37 5.75
CA ASP A 102 -9.97 6.44 6.73
C ASP A 102 -11.27 5.77 6.27
N GLY A 103 -11.83 6.24 5.16
CA GLY A 103 -13.12 5.81 4.62
C GLY A 103 -14.29 6.66 5.11
N GLU A 104 -14.05 7.73 5.86
CA GLU A 104 -15.07 8.59 6.48
C GLU A 104 -14.85 10.07 6.14
N ASP A 105 -13.62 10.60 6.30
CA ASP A 105 -13.26 11.97 5.94
C ASP A 105 -12.14 12.02 4.89
N PRO A 106 -12.43 12.48 3.65
CA PRO A 106 -13.73 12.97 3.17
C PRO A 106 -14.79 11.88 2.96
N PRO A 107 -16.10 12.22 2.87
CA PRO A 107 -17.18 11.25 2.68
C PRO A 107 -16.98 10.38 1.43
N ARG A 108 -17.35 9.10 1.54
CA ARG A 108 -17.13 8.10 0.47
C ARG A 108 -17.72 8.50 -0.87
N GLU A 109 -18.97 8.95 -0.87
CA GLU A 109 -19.68 9.43 -2.08
C GLU A 109 -18.92 10.52 -2.86
N ARG A 110 -18.00 11.26 -2.22
CA ARG A 110 -17.23 12.33 -2.83
C ARG A 110 -15.90 11.88 -3.40
N VAL A 111 -15.28 10.82 -2.85
CA VAL A 111 -13.87 10.49 -3.14
C VAL A 111 -13.61 9.03 -3.48
N GLU A 112 -14.50 8.11 -3.12
CA GLU A 112 -14.29 6.67 -3.24
C GLU A 112 -14.03 6.26 -4.70
N GLY A 113 -14.86 6.72 -5.64
CA GLY A 113 -14.69 6.41 -7.06
C GLY A 113 -13.30 6.80 -7.60
N HIS A 114 -12.76 7.93 -7.16
CA HIS A 114 -11.41 8.36 -7.55
C HIS A 114 -10.31 7.51 -6.90
N VAL A 115 -10.46 7.17 -5.62
CA VAL A 115 -9.52 6.29 -4.90
C VAL A 115 -9.49 4.90 -5.54
N PHE A 116 -10.65 4.32 -5.85
CA PHE A 116 -10.76 3.02 -6.50
C PHE A 116 -10.17 3.03 -7.91
N ALA A 117 -10.41 4.08 -8.69
CA ALA A 117 -9.80 4.23 -10.02
C ALA A 117 -8.26 4.18 -9.95
N VAL A 118 -7.65 4.82 -8.95
CA VAL A 118 -6.20 4.75 -8.72
C VAL A 118 -5.75 3.31 -8.41
N LEU A 119 -6.46 2.63 -7.51
CA LEU A 119 -6.11 1.27 -7.10
C LEU A 119 -6.23 0.27 -8.25
N GLU A 120 -7.30 0.35 -9.04
CA GLU A 120 -7.50 -0.52 -10.20
C GLU A 120 -6.44 -0.26 -11.27
N ALA A 121 -6.09 1.01 -11.56
CA ALA A 121 -5.01 1.33 -12.48
C ALA A 121 -3.64 0.80 -11.99
N ALA A 122 -3.37 0.91 -10.68
CA ALA A 122 -2.16 0.35 -10.08
C ALA A 122 -2.11 -1.18 -10.15
N ARG A 123 -3.27 -1.84 -10.01
CA ARG A 123 -3.42 -3.29 -10.15
C ARG A 123 -3.23 -3.75 -11.59
N ALA A 124 -3.76 -3.02 -12.56
CA ALA A 124 -3.60 -3.27 -14.00
C ALA A 124 -2.14 -3.13 -14.48
N THR A 125 -1.31 -2.38 -13.74
CA THR A 125 0.12 -2.19 -14.02
C THR A 125 1.01 -2.81 -12.92
N PRO A 126 1.00 -4.14 -12.75
CA PRO A 126 1.57 -4.82 -11.61
C PRO A 126 3.10 -4.79 -11.56
N LYS A 127 3.80 -4.27 -12.58
CA LYS A 127 5.25 -4.05 -12.55
C LYS A 127 5.66 -2.68 -11.98
N GLY A 128 4.76 -1.69 -11.93
CA GLY A 128 5.08 -0.34 -11.43
C GLY A 128 5.13 -0.23 -9.89
N PRO A 129 5.35 0.96 -9.31
CA PRO A 129 5.38 1.14 -7.85
C PRO A 129 4.05 0.72 -7.19
N PRO A 130 4.02 0.07 -6.01
CA PRO A 130 2.76 -0.26 -5.35
C PRO A 130 2.03 1.00 -4.85
N VAL A 131 0.70 0.95 -4.88
CA VAL A 131 -0.19 1.99 -4.32
C VAL A 131 -1.09 1.34 -3.29
N VAL A 132 -1.24 1.95 -2.11
CA VAL A 132 -2.13 1.48 -1.05
C VAL A 132 -2.94 2.63 -0.46
N VAL A 133 -4.07 2.29 0.17
CA VAL A 133 -4.82 3.22 1.03
C VAL A 133 -4.60 2.83 2.49
N ALA A 134 -4.42 3.82 3.35
CA ALA A 134 -4.28 3.61 4.79
C ALA A 134 -4.83 4.79 5.60
N ARG A 135 -5.25 4.52 6.84
CA ARG A 135 -5.64 5.59 7.79
C ARG A 135 -4.45 6.36 8.35
N ALA A 136 -3.29 5.68 8.43
CA ALA A 136 -2.10 6.23 9.08
C ALA A 136 -1.38 7.24 8.18
N ARG A 137 -0.72 8.23 8.80
CA ARG A 137 0.16 9.19 8.11
C ARG A 137 1.60 8.71 7.95
N GLU A 138 1.94 7.61 8.61
CA GLU A 138 3.21 6.91 8.43
C GLU A 138 3.06 5.79 7.39
N PRO A 139 4.11 5.50 6.60
CA PRO A 139 4.10 4.37 5.67
C PRO A 139 3.73 3.07 6.38
N VAL A 140 2.58 2.50 6.00
CA VAL A 140 2.10 1.26 6.59
C VAL A 140 2.96 0.08 6.19
N PHE A 141 2.97 -0.90 7.07
CA PHE A 141 3.64 -2.18 6.87
C PHE A 141 3.37 -2.79 5.48
N THR A 142 2.11 -2.81 5.05
CA THR A 142 1.69 -3.41 3.77
C THR A 142 2.39 -2.75 2.57
N LEU A 143 2.58 -1.44 2.61
CA LEU A 143 3.30 -0.73 1.55
C LEU A 143 4.76 -1.13 1.54
N ARG A 144 5.43 -1.05 2.69
CA ARG A 144 6.84 -1.43 2.85
C ARG A 144 7.12 -2.87 2.39
N ALA A 145 6.28 -3.81 2.82
CA ALA A 145 6.39 -5.21 2.40
C ALA A 145 6.19 -5.39 0.88
N SER A 146 5.24 -4.65 0.28
CA SER A 146 5.01 -4.68 -1.17
C SER A 146 6.19 -4.13 -1.97
N ILE A 147 6.87 -3.10 -1.45
CA ILE A 147 8.08 -2.52 -2.06
C ILE A 147 9.23 -3.53 -2.04
N ALA A 148 9.52 -4.11 -0.87
CA ALA A 148 10.60 -5.09 -0.71
C ALA A 148 10.43 -6.30 -1.65
N LYS A 149 9.23 -6.89 -1.66
CA LYS A 149 8.91 -8.04 -2.52
C LYS A 149 9.09 -7.75 -4.02
N ARG A 150 8.85 -6.51 -4.44
CA ARG A 150 9.05 -6.11 -5.85
C ARG A 150 10.52 -5.91 -6.19
N ARG A 151 11.32 -5.42 -5.24
CA ARG A 151 12.78 -5.31 -5.41
C ARG A 151 13.43 -6.68 -5.56
N GLU A 152 13.05 -7.63 -4.72
CA GLU A 152 13.52 -9.03 -4.81
C GLU A 152 13.20 -9.71 -6.15
N ARG A 153 12.16 -9.28 -6.87
CA ARG A 153 11.81 -9.82 -8.20
C ARG A 153 12.56 -9.16 -9.35
N THR A 154 13.22 -8.03 -9.11
CA THR A 154 13.93 -7.25 -10.12
C THR A 154 15.45 -7.37 -10.00
N SER A 155 15.93 -7.87 -8.87
CA SER A 155 17.32 -8.33 -8.65
C SER A 155 17.52 -9.74 -9.18
#